data_AF-A0A497MIH6-F1
#
_entry.id   AF-A0A497MIH6-F1
#
_cell.length_a   1.000
_cell.length_b   1.000
_cell.length_c   1.000
_cell.angle_alpha   90.00
_cell.angle_beta   90.00
_cell.angle_gamma   90.00
#
_symmetry.space_group_name_H-M   'P 1'
#
loop_
_entity.id
_entity.type
_entity.pdbx_description
1 polymer ?
#
loop_
_entity_poly.entity_id
_entity_poly.type
_entity_poly.pdbx_seq_one_letter_code
_entity_poly.pdbx_strand_id
1 'polypeptide(L)'
;MEVHDAFTNMAVDEAVLTSVTEGKAPNTVRFYRWKPSAVSIGRFQDIRKEVNLLNCGLAEVDVVRRISGGGAVYHDYKNEVTYSVTVHKR
;
A
#
# COMPACT_ATOMS: atom_id res chain seq x y z
N MET A 1 0.12 -3.60 -15.85
CA MET A 1 -0.14 -3.51 -14.40
C MET A 1 0.19 -2.10 -13.96
N GLU A 2 -0.65 -1.50 -13.12
CA GLU A 2 -0.43 -0.15 -12.61
C GLU A 2 0.85 -0.07 -11.79
N VAL A 3 1.59 1.03 -11.94
CA VAL A 3 2.85 1.27 -11.24
C VAL A 3 2.82 2.70 -10.73
N HIS A 4 2.83 2.86 -9.42
CA HIS A 4 2.80 4.16 -8.76
C HIS A 4 3.74 4.19 -7.56
N ASP A 5 4.04 5.38 -7.07
CA ASP A 5 4.72 5.57 -5.79
C ASP A 5 3.86 5.04 -4.63
N ALA A 6 4.47 4.93 -3.45
CA ALA A 6 3.81 4.31 -2.30
C ALA A 6 2.59 5.09 -1.81
N PHE A 7 2.64 6.41 -1.88
CA PHE A 7 1.57 7.28 -1.41
C PHE A 7 0.36 7.19 -2.33
N THR A 8 0.59 7.25 -3.65
CA THR A 8 -0.45 7.11 -4.68
C THR A 8 -1.11 5.74 -4.61
N ASN A 9 -0.34 4.65 -4.46
CA ASN A 9 -0.93 3.31 -4.34
C ASN A 9 -1.87 3.20 -3.12
N MET A 10 -1.48 3.76 -1.97
CA MET A 10 -2.33 3.77 -0.77
C MET A 10 -3.54 4.68 -0.92
N ALA A 11 -3.41 5.83 -1.60
CA ALA A 11 -4.53 6.71 -1.89
C ALA A 11 -5.56 6.04 -2.81
N VAL A 12 -5.11 5.29 -3.84
CA VAL A 12 -6.02 4.53 -4.71
C VAL A 12 -6.71 3.41 -3.93
N ASP A 13 -5.99 2.65 -3.12
CA ASP A 13 -6.60 1.59 -2.30
C ASP A 13 -7.66 2.16 -1.33
N GLU A 14 -7.42 3.33 -0.72
CA GLU A 14 -8.42 4.01 0.13
C GLU A 14 -9.62 4.53 -0.67
N ALA A 15 -9.39 5.12 -1.86
CA ALA A 15 -10.44 5.61 -2.74
C ALA A 15 -11.34 4.48 -3.26
N VAL A 16 -10.75 3.33 -3.63
CA VAL A 16 -11.48 2.12 -4.03
C VAL A 16 -12.28 1.59 -2.85
N LEU A 17 -11.68 1.46 -1.67
CA LEU A 17 -12.37 1.03 -0.46
C LEU A 17 -13.61 1.90 -0.19
N THR A 18 -13.43 3.22 -0.23
CA THR A 18 -14.50 4.19 0.01
C THR A 18 -15.60 4.05 -1.03
N SER A 19 -15.24 4.04 -2.32
CA SER A 19 -16.20 4.01 -3.43
C SER A 19 -17.03 2.72 -3.44
N VAL A 20 -16.40 1.56 -3.19
CA VAL A 20 -17.14 0.28 -3.09
C VAL A 20 -18.00 0.25 -1.84
N THR A 21 -17.52 0.74 -0.70
CA THR A 21 -18.32 0.78 0.54
C THR A 21 -19.55 1.67 0.38
N GLU A 22 -19.45 2.76 -0.37
CA GLU A 22 -20.56 3.69 -0.64
C GLU A 22 -21.47 3.25 -1.80
N GLY A 23 -21.24 2.10 -2.43
CA GLY A 23 -22.05 1.65 -3.58
C GLY A 23 -21.81 2.44 -4.87
N LYS A 24 -20.77 3.26 -4.93
CA LYS A 24 -20.41 4.09 -6.10
C LYS A 24 -19.53 3.35 -7.11
N ALA A 25 -18.94 2.23 -6.70
CA ALA A 25 -18.13 1.36 -7.55
C ALA A 25 -18.47 -0.12 -7.27
N PRO A 26 -18.31 -1.02 -8.27
CA PRO A 26 -18.52 -2.45 -8.08
C PRO A 26 -17.41 -3.09 -7.24
N ASN A 27 -17.63 -4.32 -6.76
CA ASN A 27 -16.58 -5.18 -6.20
C ASN A 27 -15.33 -5.15 -7.09
N THR A 28 -14.18 -4.86 -6.50
CA THR A 28 -12.95 -4.56 -7.25
C THR A 28 -11.81 -5.46 -6.80
N VAL A 29 -11.08 -6.00 -7.78
CA VAL A 29 -9.77 -6.62 -7.60
C VAL A 29 -8.76 -5.75 -8.32
N ARG A 30 -7.71 -5.32 -7.63
CA ARG A 30 -6.66 -4.47 -8.18
C ARG A 30 -5.32 -5.19 -8.09
N PHE A 31 -4.54 -5.15 -9.16
CA PHE A 31 -3.15 -5.64 -9.21
C PHE A 31 -2.23 -4.46 -9.52
N TYR A 32 -1.17 -4.29 -8.75
CA TYR A 32 -0.26 -3.14 -8.86
C TYR A 32 1.17 -3.45 -8.42
N ARG A 33 2.08 -2.52 -8.73
CA ARG A 33 3.47 -2.49 -8.22
C ARG A 33 3.80 -1.12 -7.63
N TRP A 34 4.88 -1.12 -6.87
CA TRP A 34 5.45 0.02 -6.19
C TRP A 34 6.67 0.50 -6.97
N LYS A 35 6.70 1.77 -7.36
CA LYS A 35 7.91 2.40 -7.90
C LYS A 35 8.11 3.79 -7.29
N PRO A 36 9.18 4.00 -6.49
CA PRO A 36 10.24 3.04 -6.17
C PRO A 36 9.77 1.86 -5.31
N SER A 37 10.68 0.93 -4.98
CA SER A 37 10.41 -0.07 -3.93
C SER A 37 9.98 0.64 -2.64
N ALA A 38 9.18 0.00 -1.81
CA ALA A 38 8.55 0.66 -0.66
C ALA A 38 8.51 -0.21 0.59
N VAL A 39 8.52 0.41 1.77
CA VAL A 39 8.12 -0.23 3.02
C VAL A 39 6.73 0.28 3.39
N SER A 40 5.77 -0.63 3.55
CA SER A 40 4.48 -0.30 4.14
C SER A 40 4.45 -0.73 5.61
N ILE A 41 4.06 0.20 6.50
CA ILE A 41 3.82 -0.11 7.91
C ILE A 41 2.32 -0.14 8.20
N GLY A 42 1.91 -1.02 9.11
CA GLY A 42 0.53 -1.11 9.56
C GLY A 42 0.09 0.15 10.31
N ARG A 43 -1.21 0.42 10.27
CA ARG A 43 -1.87 1.60 10.87
C ARG A 43 -1.38 1.90 12.29
N PHE A 44 -1.19 0.87 13.11
CA PHE A 44 -0.87 1.01 14.55
C PHE A 44 0.62 0.84 14.89
N GLN A 45 1.51 0.69 13.90
CA GLN A 45 2.93 0.48 14.16
C GLN A 45 3.70 1.81 14.39
N ASP A 46 4.72 1.77 15.25
CA ASP A 46 5.66 2.89 15.42
C ASP A 46 6.73 2.85 14.34
N ILE A 47 6.72 3.84 13.46
CA ILE A 47 7.64 3.91 12.31
C ILE A 47 9.12 3.84 12.74
N ARG A 48 9.47 4.37 13.92
CA ARG A 48 10.85 4.39 14.42
C ARG A 48 11.33 3.03 14.92
N LYS A 49 10.40 2.12 15.23
CA LYS A 49 10.71 0.75 15.67
C LYS A 49 10.74 -0.23 14.52
N GLU A 50 9.94 0.01 13.49
CA GLU A 50 9.77 -0.92 12.36
C GLU A 50 10.71 -0.66 11.19
N VAL A 51 11.12 0.60 10.97
CA VAL A 51 11.80 0.99 9.73
C VAL A 51 13.06 1.79 10.03
N ASN A 52 14.17 1.38 9.39
CA ASN A 52 15.37 2.20 9.33
C ASN A 52 15.20 3.29 8.25
N LEU A 53 14.66 4.44 8.67
CA LEU A 53 14.36 5.57 7.78
C LEU A 53 15.60 6.11 7.05
N LEU A 54 16.77 6.07 7.68
CA LEU A 54 18.01 6.53 7.06
C LEU A 54 18.38 5.63 5.88
N ASN A 55 18.35 4.30 6.08
CA ASN A 55 18.64 3.36 5.01
C ASN A 55 17.59 3.42 3.89
N CYS A 56 16.31 3.60 4.22
CA CYS A 56 15.27 3.79 3.21
C CYS A 56 15.53 5.04 2.36
N GLY A 57 15.89 6.17 2.98
CA GLY A 57 16.25 7.39 2.24
C GLY A 57 17.48 7.21 1.34
N LEU A 58 18.52 6.53 1.83
CA LEU A 58 19.73 6.25 1.03
C LEU A 58 19.48 5.27 -0.13
N ALA A 59 18.54 4.33 0.04
CA ALA A 59 18.20 3.31 -0.95
C ALA A 59 17.07 3.74 -1.90
N GLU A 60 16.59 4.99 -1.80
CA GLU A 60 15.43 5.51 -2.56
C GLU A 60 14.18 4.63 -2.38
N VAL A 61 13.96 4.13 -1.16
CA VAL A 61 12.81 3.30 -0.80
C VAL A 61 11.76 4.17 -0.10
N ASP A 62 10.55 4.21 -0.67
CA ASP A 62 9.44 4.92 -0.07
C ASP A 62 9.05 4.29 1.27
N VAL A 63 8.55 5.08 2.22
CA VAL A 63 7.99 4.59 3.47
C VAL A 63 6.58 5.14 3.64
N VAL A 64 5.59 4.25 3.71
CA VAL A 64 4.17 4.62 3.79
C VAL A 64 3.46 3.89 4.92
N ARG A 65 2.45 4.53 5.51
CA ARG A 65 1.54 3.90 6.46
C ARG A 65 0.23 3.56 5.75
N ARG A 66 -0.17 2.28 5.80
CA ARG A 66 -1.42 1.83 5.18
C ARG A 66 -2.60 1.94 6.15
N ILE A 67 -3.81 2.05 5.59
CA ILE A 67 -5.07 2.21 6.33
C ILE A 67 -5.46 0.96 7.15
N SER A 68 -4.88 -0.20 6.84
CA SER A 68 -5.10 -1.48 7.51
C SER A 68 -4.09 -1.74 8.62
N GLY A 69 -4.39 -2.72 9.48
CA GLY A 69 -3.42 -3.26 10.45
C GLY A 69 -2.33 -4.14 9.83
N GLY A 70 -1.75 -5.01 10.65
CA GLY A 70 -0.66 -5.94 10.26
C GLY A 70 0.74 -5.38 10.49
N GLY A 71 1.76 -6.18 10.15
CA GLY A 71 3.19 -5.86 10.34
C GLY A 71 3.81 -5.07 9.18
N ALA A 72 5.10 -4.73 9.29
CA ALA A 72 5.80 -4.05 8.22
C ALA A 72 6.10 -5.01 7.05
N VAL A 73 6.00 -4.52 5.81
CA VAL A 73 6.28 -5.29 4.60
C VAL A 73 7.18 -4.46 3.68
N TYR A 74 8.24 -5.08 3.16
CA TYR A 74 9.04 -4.52 2.08
C TYR A 74 8.49 -5.01 0.74
N HIS A 75 8.21 -4.06 -0.15
CA HIS A 75 7.66 -4.25 -1.48
C HIS A 75 8.74 -4.01 -2.53
N ASP A 76 9.16 -5.07 -3.20
CA ASP A 76 10.18 -4.99 -4.25
C ASP A 76 9.55 -4.66 -5.62
N TYR A 77 10.01 -3.58 -6.26
CA TYR A 77 9.49 -3.16 -7.57
C TYR A 77 9.63 -4.23 -8.66
N LYS A 78 10.73 -5.00 -8.66
CA LYS A 78 11.07 -5.90 -9.76
C LYS A 78 10.40 -7.27 -9.62
N ASN A 79 10.36 -7.79 -8.41
CA ASN A 79 10.03 -9.19 -8.13
C ASN A 79 8.71 -9.40 -7.39
N GLU A 80 8.02 -8.33 -6.99
CA GLU A 80 6.72 -8.44 -6.32
C GLU A 80 5.55 -8.09 -7.27
N VAL A 81 4.41 -8.73 -7.00
CA VAL A 81 3.08 -8.28 -7.44
C VAL A 81 2.23 -8.08 -6.20
N THR A 82 1.67 -6.89 -6.03
CA THR A 82 0.74 -6.59 -4.94
C THR A 82 -0.68 -6.61 -5.49
N TYR A 83 -1.63 -7.06 -4.67
CA TYR A 83 -3.04 -7.02 -5.02
C TYR A 83 -3.91 -6.62 -3.83
N SER A 84 -5.06 -6.03 -4.11
CA SER A 84 -6.10 -5.72 -3.14
C SER A 84 -7.46 -6.20 -3.65
N VAL A 85 -8.33 -6.59 -2.72
CA VAL A 85 -9.69 -7.05 -3.01
C VAL A 85 -10.64 -6.27 -2.11
N THR A 86 -11.63 -5.61 -2.72
CA THR A 86 -12.67 -4.87 -2.02
C THR A 86 -14.02 -5.36 -2.50
N VAL A 87 -14.84 -5.82 -1.55
CA VAL A 87 -16.17 -6.36 -1.82
C VAL A 87 -17.20 -5.75 -0.88
N HIS A 88 -18.44 -5.61 -1.34
CA HIS A 88 -19.54 -5.23 -0.47
C HIS A 88 -19.69 -6.24 0.67
N LYS A 89 -19.93 -5.72 1.87
CA LYS A 89 -20.31 -6.54 3.00
C LYS A 89 -21.74 -7.03 2.78
N ARG A 90 -21.94 -8.34 2.89
CA ARG A 90 -23.28 -8.96 2.88
C ARG A 90 -24.05 -8.61 4.15
#